data_AF-A0A1Z5J5F8-F1
#
_entry.id   AF-A0A1Z5J5F8-F1
#
_cell.length_a   1.000
_cell.length_b   1.000
_cell.length_c   1.000
_cell.angle_alpha   90.00
_cell.angle_beta   90.00
_cell.angle_gamma   90.00
#
_symmetry.space_group_name_H-M   'P 1'
#
loop_
_entity.id
_entity.type
_entity.pdbx_description
1 polymer ?
#
loop_
_entity_poly.entity_id
_entity_poly.type
_entity_poly.pdbx_seq_one_letter_code
_entity_poly.pdbx_strand_id
1 'polypeptide(L)'
;MKGLAYFLIVLFPALIIGTTVYLTRNWVPTGILTIVTWTAAWLVSMLIVTGLYLLLIYLPNAAQKKESKQTEQNHEESQQR
;
A
#
# COMPACT_ATOMS: atom_id res chain seq x y z
N MET A 1 6.71 12.54 2.58
CA MET A 1 6.41 11.44 1.62
C MET A 1 5.01 10.80 1.79
N LYS A 2 4.11 11.32 2.64
CA LYS A 2 2.78 10.71 2.85
C LYS A 2 1.86 10.80 1.62
N GLY A 3 1.86 11.95 0.93
CA GLY A 3 1.04 12.18 -0.27
C GLY A 3 1.33 11.22 -1.43
N LEU A 4 2.61 10.87 -1.64
CA LEU A 4 3.01 9.93 -2.69
C LEU A 4 2.49 8.52 -2.40
N ALA A 5 2.48 8.11 -1.14
CA ALA A 5 2.00 6.80 -0.74
C ALA A 5 0.44 6.71 -0.79
N TYR A 6 -0.28 7.79 -0.44
CA TYR A 6 -1.72 7.89 -0.70
C TYR A 6 -2.05 7.87 -2.20
N PHE A 7 -1.23 8.54 -3.02
CA PHE A 7 -1.38 8.50 -4.47
C PHE A 7 -1.21 7.07 -5.02
N LEU A 8 -0.20 6.34 -4.55
CA LEU A 8 0.02 4.93 -4.94
C LEU A 8 -1.12 4.01 -4.49
N ILE A 9 -1.69 4.23 -3.29
CA ILE A 9 -2.85 3.47 -2.79
C ILE A 9 -4.04 3.55 -3.75
N VAL A 10 -4.23 4.68 -4.43
CA VAL A 10 -5.33 4.85 -5.39
C VAL A 10 -4.92 4.40 -6.80
N LEU A 11 -3.68 4.68 -7.21
CA LEU A 11 -3.17 4.38 -8.54
C LEU A 11 -3.12 2.88 -8.83
N PHE A 12 -2.62 2.07 -7.88
CA PHE A 12 -2.47 0.63 -8.09
C PHE A 12 -3.82 -0.09 -8.30
N PRO A 13 -4.84 0.09 -7.45
CA PRO A 13 -6.18 -0.41 -7.69
C PRO A 13 -6.78 0.03 -9.02
N ALA A 14 -6.65 1.31 -9.35
CA ALA A 14 -7.20 1.85 -10.59
C ALA A 14 -6.57 1.19 -11.82
N LEU A 15 -5.25 0.97 -11.81
CA LEU A 15 -4.56 0.26 -12.87
C LEU A 15 -4.99 -1.21 -12.96
N ILE A 16 -5.10 -1.91 -11.83
CA ILE A 16 -5.49 -3.33 -11.81
C ILE A 16 -6.91 -3.49 -12.34
N ILE A 17 -7.86 -2.70 -11.85
CA ILE A 17 -9.26 -2.76 -12.29
C ILE A 17 -9.35 -2.32 -13.76
N GLY A 18 -8.71 -1.22 -14.15
CA GLY A 18 -8.76 -0.72 -15.53
C GLY A 18 -8.18 -1.72 -16.54
N THR A 19 -7.04 -2.34 -16.22
CA THR A 19 -6.45 -3.39 -17.07
C THR A 19 -7.29 -4.65 -17.11
N THR A 20 -7.89 -5.05 -15.98
CA THR A 20 -8.81 -6.21 -15.92
C THR A 20 -10.06 -5.98 -16.77
N VAL A 21 -10.67 -4.79 -16.69
CA VAL A 21 -11.82 -4.41 -17.53
C VAL A 21 -11.43 -4.40 -19.00
N TYR A 22 -10.27 -3.84 -19.34
CA TYR A 22 -9.78 -3.84 -20.72
C TYR A 22 -9.55 -5.26 -21.26
N LEU A 23 -8.95 -6.14 -20.46
CA LEU A 23 -8.66 -7.53 -20.84
C LEU A 23 -9.95 -8.35 -21.03
N THR A 24 -10.93 -8.14 -20.16
CA THR A 24 -12.20 -8.85 -20.16
C THR A 24 -13.27 -8.20 -21.05
N ARG A 25 -12.95 -7.12 -21.77
CA ARG A 25 -13.91 -6.32 -22.56
C ARG A 25 -14.70 -7.13 -23.59
N ASN A 26 -14.08 -8.18 -24.14
CA ASN A 26 -14.65 -9.03 -25.19
C ASN A 26 -15.16 -10.37 -24.62
N TRP A 27 -15.08 -10.57 -23.31
CA TRP A 27 -15.48 -11.83 -22.69
C TRP A 27 -16.99 -11.80 -22.38
N VAL A 28 -17.60 -12.99 -22.30
CA VAL A 28 -18.99 -13.09 -21.86
C VAL A 28 -19.06 -12.65 -20.38
N PRO A 29 -19.88 -11.64 -20.01
CA PRO A 29 -19.91 -11.11 -18.64
C PRO A 29 -20.25 -12.18 -17.59
N THR A 30 -21.12 -13.13 -17.95
CA THR A 30 -21.56 -14.24 -17.11
C THR A 30 -20.69 -15.49 -17.24
N GLY A 31 -19.61 -15.42 -18.01
CA GLY A 31 -18.66 -16.52 -18.13
C GLY A 31 -17.93 -16.76 -16.82
N ILE A 32 -17.77 -18.03 -16.44
CA ILE A 32 -17.02 -18.43 -15.24
C ILE A 32 -15.62 -17.80 -15.24
N LEU A 33 -14.95 -17.79 -16.40
CA LEU A 33 -13.63 -17.18 -16.57
C LEU A 33 -13.64 -15.69 -16.18
N THR A 34 -14.61 -14.92 -16.68
CA THR A 34 -14.77 -13.49 -16.37
C THR A 34 -14.99 -13.25 -14.89
N ILE A 35 -15.90 -14.02 -14.28
CA ILE A 35 -16.22 -13.92 -12.85
C ILE A 35 -14.97 -14.21 -12.00
N VAL A 36 -14.22 -15.26 -12.33
CA VAL A 36 -12.99 -15.63 -11.61
C VAL A 36 -11.94 -14.53 -11.76
N THR A 37 -11.73 -14.02 -12.98
CA THR A 37 -10.76 -12.95 -13.25
C THR A 37 -11.12 -11.66 -12.52
N TRP A 38 -12.40 -11.26 -12.51
CA TRP A 38 -12.86 -10.08 -11.78
C TRP A 38 -12.72 -10.23 -10.27
N THR A 39 -13.10 -11.40 -9.74
CA THR A 39 -12.96 -11.71 -8.30
C THR A 39 -11.48 -11.69 -7.89
N ALA A 40 -10.60 -12.28 -8.71
CA ALA A 40 -9.15 -12.25 -8.47
C ALA A 40 -8.59 -10.83 -8.50
N ALA A 41 -8.97 -10.02 -9.51
CA ALA A 41 -8.53 -8.63 -9.61
C ALA A 41 -8.97 -7.80 -8.40
N TRP A 42 -10.21 -8.00 -7.94
CA TRP A 42 -10.74 -7.34 -6.75
C TRP A 42 -9.98 -7.75 -5.48
N LEU A 43 -9.76 -9.05 -5.28
CA LEU A 43 -8.99 -9.58 -4.13
C LEU A 43 -7.56 -9.05 -4.10
N VAL A 44 -6.87 -9.10 -5.24
CA VAL A 44 -5.49 -8.58 -5.36
C VAL A 44 -5.46 -7.08 -5.07
N SER A 45 -6.44 -6.32 -5.57
CA SER A 45 -6.55 -4.89 -5.29
C SER A 45 -6.72 -4.62 -3.79
N MET A 46 -7.58 -5.37 -3.10
CA MET A 46 -7.77 -5.23 -1.65
C MET A 46 -6.51 -5.58 -0.86
N LEU A 47 -5.80 -6.64 -1.24
CA LEU A 47 -4.54 -7.04 -0.59
C LEU A 47 -3.47 -5.95 -0.73
N ILE A 48 -3.31 -5.37 -1.91
CA ILE A 48 -2.34 -4.30 -2.16
C ILE A 48 -2.70 -3.06 -1.34
N VAL A 49 -3.96 -2.63 -1.33
CA VAL A 49 -4.42 -1.48 -0.53
C VAL A 49 -4.14 -1.73 0.95
N THR A 50 -4.47 -2.92 1.46
CA THR A 50 -4.24 -3.29 2.86
C THR A 50 -2.75 -3.28 3.20
N GLY A 51 -1.91 -3.85 2.34
CA GLY A 51 -0.45 -3.87 2.51
C GLY A 51 0.16 -2.47 2.51
N LEU A 52 -0.21 -1.62 1.54
CA LEU A 52 0.25 -0.23 1.49
C LEU A 52 -0.26 0.58 2.70
N TYR A 53 -1.50 0.35 3.13
CA TYR A 53 -2.07 1.04 4.29
C TYR A 53 -1.32 0.69 5.58
N LEU A 54 -1.07 -0.61 5.80
CA LEU A 54 -0.24 -1.08 6.92
C LEU A 54 1.17 -0.51 6.85
N LEU A 55 1.77 -0.49 5.65
CA LEU A 55 3.09 0.11 5.43
C LEU A 55 3.09 1.60 5.78
N LEU A 56 2.04 2.36 5.40
CA LEU A 56 1.88 3.77 5.77
C LEU A 56 1.84 4.01 7.28
N ILE A 57 1.27 3.08 8.04
CA ILE A 57 1.19 3.16 9.51
C ILE A 57 2.53 2.72 10.14
N TYR A 58 3.15 1.67 9.61
CA TYR A 58 4.37 1.10 10.17
C TYR A 58 5.62 1.92 9.87
N LEU A 59 5.73 2.53 8.68
CA LEU A 59 6.87 3.37 8.28
C LEU A 59 7.12 4.56 9.23
N PRO A 60 6.11 5.39 9.57
CA PRO A 60 6.32 6.49 10.50
C PRO A 60 6.63 5.98 11.91
N ASN A 61 6.04 4.87 12.36
CA ASN A 61 6.38 4.27 13.66
C ASN A 61 7.84 3.77 13.72
N ALA A 62 8.35 3.18 12.63
CA ALA A 62 9.74 2.73 12.55
C ALA A 62 10.72 3.90 12.45
N ALA A 63 10.34 4.98 11.76
CA ALA A 63 11.15 6.21 11.67
C ALA A 63 11.19 6.94 13.02
N GLN A 64 10.05 7.08 13.71
CA GLN A 64 9.99 7.71 15.03
C GLN A 64 10.81 6.95 16.07
N LYS A 65 10.80 5.61 16.04
CA LYS A 65 11.59 4.79 16.97
C LYS A 65 13.11 4.90 16.73
N LYS A 66 13.53 5.24 15.51
CA LYS A 66 14.94 5.51 15.21
C LYS A 66 15.33 6.92 15.65
N GLU A 67 14.45 7.89 15.44
CA GLU A 67 14.68 9.29 15.83
C GLU A 67 14.70 9.44 17.36
N SER A 68 13.75 8.81 18.08
CA SER A 68 13.70 8.87 19.55
C SER A 68 14.96 8.28 20.21
N LYS A 69 15.46 7.15 19.69
CA LYS A 69 16.70 6.54 20.19
C LYS A 69 17.94 7.39 19.93
N GLN A 70 17.97 8.10 18.80
CA GLN A 70 19.07 9.00 18.47
C GLN A 70 19.02 10.29 19.30
N THR A 71 17.83 10.78 19.64
CA THR A 71 17.67 11.93 20.55
C THR A 71 18.00 11.59 22.01
N GLU A 72 17.60 10.40 22.50
CA GLU A 72 17.96 9.93 23.85
C GLU A 72 19.49 9.77 24.00
N GLN A 73 20.15 9.14 23.02
CA GLN A 73 21.60 8.92 23.07
C GLN A 73 22.41 10.24 23.06
N ASN A 74 21.95 11.25 22.33
CA ASN A 74 22.62 12.55 22.25
C ASN A 74 22.38 13.41 23.51
N HIS A 75 21.27 13.18 24.22
CA HIS A 75 20.98 13.87 25.47
C HIS A 75 21.83 13.33 26.64
N GLU A 76 22.03 12.01 26.71
CA GLU A 76 22.93 11.39 27.71
C GLU A 76 24.39 11.84 27.53
N GLU A 77 24.88 11.93 26.29
CA GLU A 77 26.27 12.35 26.02
C GLU A 77 26.51 13.84 26.35
N SER A 78 25.46 14.67 26.28
CA SER A 78 25.51 16.09 26.63
C SER A 78 25.40 16.38 28.14
N GLN A 79 24.85 15.46 28.95
CA GLN A 79 24.79 15.58 30.41
C GLN A 79 26.02 15.02 31.12
N GLN A 80 26.89 14.32 30.40
CA GLN A 80 28.09 13.68 30.96
C GLN A 80 29.39 14.50 30.74
N ARG A 81 29.28 15.75 30.23
CA ARG A 81 30.39 16.71 30.08
C ARG A 81 30.25 17.90 31.02
#